data_AF-A0A147JRL4-F1
#
_entry.id   AF-A0A147JRL4-F1
#
_cell.length_a   1.000
_cell.length_b   1.000
_cell.length_c   1.000
_cell.angle_alpha   90.00
_cell.angle_beta   90.00
_cell.angle_gamma   90.00
#
_symmetry.space_group_name_H-M   'P 1'
#
loop_
_entity.id
_entity.type
_entity.pdbx_description
1 polymer ?
#
loop_
_entity_poly.entity_id
_entity_poly.type
_entity_poly.pdbx_seq_one_letter_code
_entity_poly.pdbx_strand_id
1 'polypeptide(L)'
;MGFRERGFFSIDAVFAVTLLLMISASFLNIYSGRNQAAELMGARLEARIIGEKLVAAINTVYANGSDFELYVDLPSKIGSYFYQISFDNTTRQILVENSAWGAVSVVAVCKKVDNFVLGQENLKNTILVHWVGNNMEVTNA
;
A
#
# COMPACT_ATOMS: atom_id res chain seq x y z
N MET A 1 45.01 -33.60 47.39
CA MET A 1 45.26 -33.34 45.95
C MET A 1 43.90 -33.04 45.33
N GLY A 2 43.54 -31.77 45.13
CA GLY A 2 42.16 -31.41 44.84
C GLY A 2 42.06 -30.10 44.07
N PHE A 3 42.36 -30.16 42.78
CA PHE A 3 41.99 -29.12 41.82
C PHE A 3 41.83 -29.78 40.45
N ARG A 4 40.62 -29.73 39.89
CA ARG A 4 40.29 -29.53 38.45
C ARG A 4 39.01 -30.25 37.99
N GLU A 5 37.83 -29.78 38.42
CA GLU A 5 36.55 -30.10 37.72
C GLU A 5 35.51 -28.95 37.79
N ARG A 6 35.93 -27.67 37.86
CA ARG A 6 34.99 -26.52 37.91
C ARG A 6 34.91 -25.70 36.61
N GLY A 7 35.57 -26.13 35.54
CA GLY A 7 35.60 -25.42 34.25
C GLY A 7 34.67 -25.99 33.16
N PHE A 8 34.41 -27.30 33.18
CA PHE A 8 33.64 -27.99 32.14
C PHE A 8 32.13 -27.73 32.24
N PHE A 9 31.57 -27.69 33.46
CA PHE A 9 30.13 -27.42 33.66
C PHE A 9 29.74 -25.97 33.29
N SER A 10 30.70 -25.05 33.25
CA SER A 10 30.48 -23.64 32.92
C SER A 10 30.43 -23.39 31.41
N ILE A 11 31.31 -24.03 30.63
CA ILE A 11 31.37 -23.81 29.18
C ILE A 11 30.18 -24.44 28.45
N ASP A 12 29.74 -25.63 28.87
CA ASP A 12 28.57 -26.29 28.29
C ASP A 12 27.29 -25.49 28.58
N ALA A 13 27.18 -24.90 29.78
CA ALA A 13 26.08 -24.02 30.13
C ALA A 13 26.09 -22.71 29.31
N VAL A 14 27.25 -22.08 29.15
CA VAL A 14 27.41 -20.87 28.32
C VAL A 14 27.08 -21.17 26.85
N PHE A 15 27.53 -22.32 26.34
CA PHE A 15 27.23 -22.76 24.98
C PHE A 15 25.73 -23.03 24.79
N ALA A 16 25.10 -23.73 25.74
CA ALA A 16 23.66 -24.00 25.71
C ALA A 16 22.84 -22.70 25.75
N VAL A 17 23.20 -21.74 26.59
CA VAL A 17 22.54 -20.42 26.66
C VAL A 17 22.73 -19.63 25.36
N THR A 18 23.94 -19.63 24.80
CA THR A 18 24.21 -18.92 23.54
C THR A 18 23.41 -19.53 22.39
N LEU A 19 23.33 -20.86 22.32
CA LEU A 19 22.53 -21.58 21.33
C LEU A 19 21.03 -21.28 21.49
N LEU A 20 20.53 -21.25 22.74
CA LEU A 20 19.16 -20.84 23.05
C LEU A 20 18.87 -19.40 22.58
N LEU A 21 19.79 -18.47 22.83
CA LEU A 21 19.66 -17.08 22.40
C LEU A 21 19.68 -16.96 20.87
N MET A 22 20.56 -17.69 20.18
CA MET A 22 20.58 -17.71 18.70
C MET A 22 19.25 -18.20 18.14
N ILE A 23 18.74 -19.33 18.65
CA ILE A 23 17.47 -19.90 18.21
C ILE A 23 16.31 -18.93 18.49
N SER A 24 16.28 -18.34 19.69
CA SER A 24 15.26 -17.36 20.06
C SER A 24 15.31 -16.12 19.17
N ALA A 25 16.50 -15.60 18.87
CA ALA A 25 16.68 -14.47 17.95
C ALA A 25 16.23 -14.82 16.52
N SER A 26 16.50 -16.04 16.04
CA SER A 26 16.01 -16.51 14.74
C SER A 26 14.48 -16.53 14.70
N PHE A 27 13.82 -17.06 15.73
CA PHE A 27 12.37 -17.06 15.79
C PHE A 27 11.78 -15.65 15.85
N LEU A 28 12.37 -14.75 16.63
CA LEU A 28 11.94 -13.35 16.70
C LEU A 28 12.06 -12.65 15.35
N ASN A 29 13.16 -12.87 14.62
CA ASN A 29 13.36 -12.31 13.28
C ASN A 29 12.37 -12.86 12.25
N ILE A 30 12.06 -14.15 12.31
CA ILE A 30 11.05 -14.76 11.43
C ILE A 30 9.67 -14.19 11.75
N TYR A 31 9.33 -14.09 13.04
CA TYR A 31 8.05 -13.57 13.48
C TYR A 31 7.86 -12.11 13.06
N SER A 32 8.85 -11.24 13.31
CA SER A 32 8.80 -9.83 12.92
C SER A 32 8.72 -9.67 11.39
N GLY A 33 9.55 -10.42 10.65
CA GLY A 33 9.55 -10.39 9.18
C GLY A 33 8.21 -10.83 8.59
N ARG A 34 7.58 -11.88 9.14
CA ARG A 34 6.25 -12.32 8.70
C ARG A 34 5.16 -11.29 9.03
N ASN A 35 5.23 -10.66 10.19
CA ASN A 35 4.24 -9.67 10.59
C ASN A 35 4.31 -8.42 9.70
N GLN A 36 5.53 -7.94 9.42
CA GLN A 36 5.76 -6.84 8.49
C GLN A 36 5.30 -7.19 7.07
N ALA A 37 5.59 -8.41 6.59
CA ALA A 37 5.12 -8.85 5.28
C ALA A 37 3.59 -8.87 5.20
N ALA A 38 2.91 -9.36 6.24
CA ALA A 38 1.45 -9.37 6.29
C ALA A 38 0.85 -7.95 6.27
N GLU A 39 1.44 -7.02 7.02
CA GLU A 39 1.04 -5.61 7.03
C GLU A 39 1.19 -4.97 5.65
N LEU A 40 2.35 -5.14 5.00
CA LEU A 40 2.60 -4.62 3.65
C LEU A 40 1.67 -5.25 2.60
N MET A 41 1.35 -6.53 2.73
CA MET A 41 0.37 -7.20 1.86
C MET A 41 -1.03 -6.61 2.05
N GLY A 42 -1.44 -6.33 3.30
CA GLY A 42 -2.69 -5.65 3.61
C GLY A 42 -2.76 -4.26 2.98
N ALA A 43 -1.70 -3.46 3.17
CA ALA A 43 -1.59 -2.13 2.57
C ALA A 43 -1.66 -2.18 1.03
N ARG A 44 -0.98 -3.15 0.40
CA ARG A 44 -1.02 -3.34 -1.06
C ARG A 44 -2.41 -3.72 -1.56
N LEU A 45 -3.17 -4.52 -0.79
CA LEU A 45 -4.56 -4.86 -1.13
C LEU A 45 -5.47 -3.64 -0.99
N GLU A 46 -5.33 -2.85 0.07
CA GLU A 46 -6.09 -1.62 0.25
C GLU A 46 -5.79 -0.60 -0.86
N ALA A 47 -4.54 -0.47 -1.28
CA ALA A 47 -4.14 0.33 -2.43
C ALA A 47 -4.86 -0.11 -3.72
N ARG A 48 -4.99 -1.43 -3.92
CA ARG A 48 -5.74 -1.98 -5.05
C ARG A 48 -7.22 -1.60 -4.99
N ILE A 49 -7.85 -1.72 -3.82
CA ILE A 49 -9.26 -1.37 -3.60
C ILE A 49 -9.49 0.12 -3.89
N ILE A 50 -8.57 0.99 -3.47
CA ILE A 50 -8.61 2.44 -3.78
C ILE A 50 -8.55 2.68 -5.29
N GLY A 51 -7.61 2.03 -5.98
CA GLY A 51 -7.52 2.10 -7.44
C GLY A 51 -8.79 1.61 -8.13
N GLU A 52 -9.35 0.48 -7.68
CA GLU A 52 -10.60 -0.08 -8.21
C GLU A 52 -11.80 0.84 -7.95
N LYS A 53 -11.88 1.48 -6.78
CA LYS A 53 -12.92 2.46 -6.44
C LYS A 53 -12.88 3.67 -7.38
N LEU A 54 -11.69 4.20 -7.64
CA LEU A 54 -11.54 5.36 -8.53
C LEU A 54 -11.80 4.98 -10.00
N VAL A 55 -11.34 3.81 -10.47
CA VAL A 55 -11.70 3.29 -11.80
C VAL A 55 -13.21 3.10 -11.93
N ALA A 56 -13.87 2.53 -10.91
CA ALA A 56 -15.31 2.34 -10.90
C ALA A 56 -16.05 3.68 -10.98
N ALA A 57 -15.58 4.70 -10.26
CA ALA A 57 -16.12 6.06 -10.34
C ALA A 57 -16.02 6.65 -11.74
N ILE A 58 -14.83 6.60 -12.34
CA ILE A 58 -14.58 7.05 -13.72
C ILE A 58 -15.48 6.31 -14.72
N ASN A 59 -15.57 4.99 -14.63
CA ASN A 59 -16.41 4.21 -15.54
C ASN A 59 -17.90 4.51 -15.34
N THR A 60 -18.32 4.81 -14.11
CA THR A 60 -19.71 5.18 -13.80
C THR A 60 -20.06 6.53 -14.42
N VAL A 61 -19.21 7.54 -14.23
CA VAL A 61 -19.41 8.87 -14.85
C VAL A 61 -19.37 8.76 -16.38
N TYR A 62 -18.48 7.94 -16.91
CA TYR A 62 -18.41 7.67 -18.34
C TYR A 62 -19.71 7.06 -18.90
N ALA A 63 -20.27 6.07 -18.20
CA ALA A 63 -21.47 5.37 -18.65
C ALA A 63 -22.74 6.23 -18.55
N ASN A 64 -22.81 7.15 -17.58
CA ASN A 64 -23.98 8.01 -17.36
C ASN A 64 -23.96 9.30 -18.19
N GLY A 65 -22.80 9.75 -18.68
CA GLY A 65 -22.69 10.90 -19.59
C GLY A 65 -22.41 12.23 -18.88
N SER A 66 -22.47 13.33 -19.65
CA SER A 66 -21.93 14.66 -19.27
C SER A 66 -22.57 15.30 -18.05
N ASP A 67 -23.84 15.00 -17.80
CA ASP A 67 -24.63 15.67 -16.75
C ASP A 67 -24.54 14.92 -15.41
N PHE A 68 -23.71 13.88 -15.34
CA PHE A 68 -23.50 13.07 -14.15
C PHE A 68 -22.13 13.35 -13.54
N GLU A 69 -22.14 13.57 -12.23
CA GLU A 69 -20.93 13.80 -11.44
C GLU A 69 -20.90 12.81 -10.27
N LEU A 70 -19.70 12.41 -9.86
CA LEU A 70 -19.54 11.50 -8.73
C LEU A 70 -18.47 11.99 -7.77
N TYR A 71 -18.85 12.03 -6.51
CA TYR A 71 -17.98 12.35 -5.38
C TYR A 71 -17.45 11.07 -4.76
N VAL A 72 -16.13 11.00 -4.59
CA VAL A 72 -15.42 9.82 -4.12
C VAL A 72 -14.53 10.21 -2.94
N ASP A 73 -14.85 9.67 -1.77
CA ASP A 73 -13.98 9.78 -0.60
C ASP A 73 -12.92 8.69 -0.64
N LEU A 74 -11.64 9.10 -0.61
CA LEU A 74 -10.50 8.21 -0.51
C LEU A 74 -9.78 8.47 0.82
N PRO A 75 -9.25 7.44 1.49
CA PRO A 75 -8.56 7.65 2.75
C PRO A 75 -7.27 8.43 2.51
N SER A 76 -6.91 9.36 3.40
CA SER A 76 -5.65 10.12 3.26
C SER A 76 -4.38 9.28 3.49
N LYS A 77 -4.54 8.06 4.02
CA LYS A 77 -3.47 7.10 4.32
C LYS A 77 -3.95 5.66 4.13
N ILE A 78 -3.01 4.77 3.86
CA ILE A 78 -3.20 3.32 3.88
C ILE A 78 -2.33 2.78 5.03
N GLY A 79 -2.96 2.27 6.08
CA GLY A 79 -2.27 2.02 7.35
C GLY A 79 -1.58 3.30 7.86
N SER A 80 -0.25 3.25 8.00
CA SER A 80 0.57 4.38 8.44
C SER A 80 1.21 5.19 7.29
N TYR A 81 0.93 4.83 6.02
CA TYR A 81 1.64 5.35 4.86
C TYR A 81 0.79 6.35 4.07
N PHE A 82 1.40 7.48 3.70
CA PHE A 82 0.88 8.36 2.66
C PHE A 82 1.11 7.73 1.29
N TYR A 83 0.29 8.04 0.31
CA TYR A 83 0.40 7.45 -1.02
C TYR A 83 0.03 8.47 -2.09
N GLN A 84 0.41 8.16 -3.33
CA GLN A 84 0.07 8.94 -4.50
C GLN A 84 -0.80 8.09 -5.42
N ILE A 85 -1.75 8.74 -6.08
CA ILE A 85 -2.52 8.14 -7.17
C ILE A 85 -2.14 8.89 -8.45
N SER A 86 -1.88 8.18 -9.54
CA SER A 86 -1.74 8.78 -10.86
C SER A 86 -2.54 8.02 -11.89
N PHE A 87 -2.99 8.72 -12.93
CA PHE A 87 -3.60 8.11 -14.09
C PHE A 87 -2.81 8.44 -15.34
N ASP A 88 -2.49 7.39 -16.11
CA ASP A 88 -1.89 7.51 -17.43
C ASP A 88 -2.88 7.02 -18.48
N ASN A 89 -3.34 7.94 -19.34
CA ASN A 89 -4.27 7.67 -20.41
C ASN A 89 -3.66 6.80 -21.54
N THR A 90 -2.33 6.77 -21.67
CA THR A 90 -1.64 5.92 -22.66
C THR A 90 -1.82 4.45 -22.31
N THR A 91 -1.57 4.11 -21.06
CA THR A 91 -1.71 2.75 -20.53
C THR A 91 -3.13 2.47 -20.03
N ARG A 92 -3.93 3.52 -19.81
CA ARG A 92 -5.26 3.51 -19.17
C ARG A 92 -5.22 2.88 -17.80
N GLN A 93 -4.21 3.24 -17.02
CA GLN A 93 -3.99 2.66 -15.68
C GLN A 93 -4.03 3.74 -14.63
N ILE A 94 -4.75 3.43 -13.54
CA ILE A 94 -4.54 4.10 -12.26
C ILE A 94 -3.40 3.38 -11.56
N LEU A 95 -2.35 4.11 -11.23
CA LEU A 95 -1.26 3.68 -10.38
C LEU A 95 -1.49 4.24 -8.99
N VAL A 96 -1.55 3.37 -7.99
CA VAL A 96 -1.46 3.75 -6.58
C VAL A 96 -0.08 3.33 -6.13
N GLU A 97 0.69 4.22 -5.52
CA GLU A 97 2.06 3.91 -5.11
C GLU A 97 2.53 4.58 -3.81
N ASN A 98 3.46 3.89 -3.14
CA ASN A 98 4.25 4.42 -2.04
C ASN A 98 5.60 3.65 -1.93
N SER A 99 6.60 4.25 -1.27
CA SER A 99 7.90 3.63 -1.04
C SER A 99 7.88 2.32 -0.23
N ALA A 100 6.87 2.08 0.60
CA ALA A 100 6.80 0.92 1.49
C ALA A 100 6.38 -0.38 0.79
N TRP A 101 5.36 -0.32 -0.08
CA TRP A 101 4.78 -1.51 -0.74
C TRP A 101 4.90 -1.46 -2.27
N GLY A 102 5.53 -0.42 -2.81
CA GLY A 102 5.74 -0.22 -4.24
C GLY A 102 4.50 0.34 -4.94
N ALA A 103 4.22 -0.17 -6.13
CA ALA A 103 3.10 0.29 -6.95
C ALA A 103 2.09 -0.84 -7.25
N VAL A 104 0.82 -0.45 -7.36
CA VAL A 104 -0.32 -1.28 -7.74
C VAL A 104 -1.05 -0.57 -8.87
N SER A 105 -1.27 -1.27 -9.98
CA SER A 105 -1.99 -0.73 -11.12
C SER A 105 -3.36 -1.37 -11.29
N VAL A 106 -4.34 -0.55 -11.68
CA VAL A 106 -5.70 -0.96 -12.02
C VAL A 106 -6.08 -0.35 -13.36
N VAL A 107 -6.58 -1.18 -14.28
CA VAL A 107 -6.91 -0.74 -15.65
C VAL A 107 -8.29 -0.12 -15.68
N ALA A 108 -8.40 1.09 -16.25
CA ALA A 108 -9.66 1.73 -16.58
C ALA A 108 -10.14 1.34 -17.99
N VAL A 109 -11.46 1.26 -18.16
CA VAL A 109 -12.06 0.97 -19.46
C VAL A 109 -12.15 2.24 -20.31
N CYS A 110 -12.40 3.38 -19.67
CA CYS A 110 -12.54 4.67 -20.33
C CYS A 110 -11.23 5.15 -20.99
N LYS A 111 -11.37 5.82 -22.14
CA LYS A 111 -10.28 6.41 -22.94
C LYS A 111 -10.29 7.95 -22.96
N LYS A 112 -11.29 8.56 -22.33
CA LYS A 112 -11.54 10.01 -22.33
C LYS A 112 -11.31 10.57 -20.93
N VAL A 113 -10.14 10.30 -20.37
CA VAL A 113 -9.74 10.78 -19.05
C VAL A 113 -8.40 11.47 -19.23
N ASP A 114 -8.27 12.68 -18.71
CA ASP A 114 -6.99 13.39 -18.74
C ASP A 114 -6.03 12.82 -17.70
N ASN A 115 -4.74 12.91 -17.98
CA ASN A 115 -3.72 12.46 -17.03
C ASN A 115 -3.80 13.31 -15.76
N PHE A 116 -3.80 12.65 -14.60
CA PHE A 116 -3.85 13.34 -13.32
C PHE A 116 -2.92 12.69 -12.30
N VAL A 117 -2.58 13.46 -11.27
CA VAL A 117 -1.86 13.00 -10.08
C VAL A 117 -2.55 13.56 -8.85
N LEU A 118 -2.90 12.70 -7.91
CA LEU A 118 -3.47 13.05 -6.61
C LEU A 118 -2.43 12.74 -5.54
N GLY A 119 -1.93 13.81 -4.91
CA GLY A 119 -1.05 13.76 -3.76
C GLY A 119 -1.81 13.79 -2.44
N GLN A 120 -1.05 13.91 -1.35
CA GLN A 120 -1.59 13.91 0.02
C GLN A 120 -2.58 15.06 0.26
N GLU A 121 -2.30 16.23 -0.32
CA GLU A 121 -3.13 17.42 -0.25
C GLU A 121 -4.50 17.21 -0.91
N ASN A 122 -4.54 16.47 -2.02
CA ASN A 122 -5.79 16.18 -2.72
C ASN A 122 -6.64 15.17 -1.93
N LEU A 123 -6.00 14.16 -1.35
CA LEU A 123 -6.66 13.08 -0.60
C LEU A 123 -7.23 13.51 0.77
N LYS A 124 -7.04 14.77 1.16
CA LYS A 124 -7.72 15.34 2.35
C LYS A 124 -9.15 15.78 2.04
N ASN A 125 -9.47 15.99 0.77
CA ASN A 125 -10.78 16.42 0.33
C ASN A 125 -11.45 15.29 -0.46
N THR A 126 -12.76 15.43 -0.66
CA THR A 126 -13.51 14.56 -1.56
C THR A 126 -13.04 14.77 -3.00
N ILE A 127 -12.89 13.68 -3.74
CA ILE A 127 -12.50 13.71 -5.14
C ILE A 127 -13.76 13.80 -6.00
N LEU A 128 -13.83 14.76 -6.91
CA LEU A 128 -14.88 14.93 -7.89
C LEU A 128 -14.45 14.28 -9.22
N VAL A 129 -15.32 13.46 -9.78
CA VAL A 129 -15.19 12.90 -11.12
C VAL A 129 -16.34 13.42 -11.97
N HIS A 130 -16.03 14.14 -13.04
CA HIS A 130 -17.03 14.80 -13.88
C HIS A 130 -16.53 15.03 -15.30
N TRP A 131 -17.42 15.44 -16.20
CA TRP A 131 -17.09 15.79 -17.57
C TRP A 131 -16.72 17.26 -17.71
N VAL A 132 -15.62 17.52 -18.43
CA VAL A 132 -15.21 18.85 -18.88
C VAL A 132 -15.05 18.82 -20.39
N GLY A 133 -16.07 19.35 -21.08
CA GLY A 133 -16.14 19.29 -22.54
C GLY A 133 -16.21 17.85 -23.05
N ASN A 134 -15.14 17.37 -23.70
CA ASN A 134 -15.08 16.04 -24.31
C ASN A 134 -14.29 15.00 -23.49
N ASN A 135 -13.68 15.41 -22.37
CA ASN A 135 -12.89 14.57 -21.50
C ASN A 135 -13.50 14.55 -20.08
N MET A 136 -13.16 13.53 -19.31
CA MET A 136 -13.41 13.52 -17.88
C MET A 136 -12.19 14.02 -17.13
N GLU A 137 -12.47 14.79 -16.10
CA GLU A 137 -11.48 15.26 -15.15
C GLU A 137 -11.73 14.63 -13.77
N VAL A 138 -10.63 14.45 -13.04
CA VAL A 138 -10.63 13.98 -11.66
C VAL A 138 -9.96 15.06 -10.83
N THR A 139 -10.75 15.78 -10.05
CA THR A 139 -10.34 16.99 -9.34
C THR A 139 -10.76 16.94 -7.88
N ASN A 140 -10.38 17.94 -7.11
CA ASN A 140 -10.89 18.13 -5.76
C ASN A 140 -12.23 18.85 -5.81
N ALA A 141 -13.21 18.34 -5.05
CA ALA A 141 -14.49 19.01 -4.83
C ALA A 141 -14.34 20.29 -4.00
#